data_AF-K1T928-F1
#
_entry.id   AF-K1T928-F1
#
_cell.length_a   1.000
_cell.length_b   1.000
_cell.length_c   1.000
_cell.angle_alpha   90.00
_cell.angle_beta   90.00
_cell.angle_gamma   90.00
#
_symmetry.space_group_name_H-M   'P 1'
#
loop_
_entity.id
_entity.type
_entity.pdbx_description
1 polymer ?
#
loop_
_entity_poly.entity_id
_entity_poly.type
_entity_poly.pdbx_seq_one_letter_code
_entity_poly.pdbx_strand_id
1 'polypeptide(L)'
;MKKKIVALGLVVALSVSSFTGCSFNSKTPVIGKIVGLGSSEMFKIDKEVCSKQEYMLVLMDTAGTYKADFGGKVDWNAKVSDNQTLQSYVMQKVKEDITVKYTLASMAKERNISLSTDESSMIKTKAAEYYKSLTSQEKEYTGASQENVESLYKNYYLADKVYDALAAEADAKISDEEARVMKIQYIRMNTDNTKEDKIKST
;
A
#
# COMPACT_ATOMS: atom_id res chain seq x y z
N MET A 1 20.18 -14.82 50.44
CA MET A 1 20.92 -14.35 49.24
C MET A 1 20.01 -14.47 48.03
N LYS A 2 19.69 -13.35 47.40
CA LYS A 2 18.65 -13.19 46.38
C LYS A 2 19.25 -13.45 45.00
N LYS A 3 18.71 -14.38 44.21
CA LYS A 3 19.02 -14.50 42.77
C LYS A 3 17.99 -13.69 41.99
N LYS A 4 18.41 -12.54 41.45
CA LYS A 4 17.64 -11.74 40.49
C LYS A 4 18.05 -12.17 39.09
N ILE A 5 17.11 -12.67 38.32
CA ILE A 5 17.25 -12.86 36.87
C ILE A 5 17.07 -11.48 36.24
N VAL A 6 18.13 -10.97 35.60
CA VAL A 6 18.11 -9.73 34.81
C VAL A 6 17.70 -10.11 33.40
N ALA A 7 16.45 -9.80 33.04
CA ALA A 7 15.98 -9.85 31.67
C ALA A 7 16.43 -8.55 30.97
N LEU A 8 17.32 -8.70 29.99
CA LEU A 8 17.83 -7.61 29.16
C LEU A 8 16.79 -7.29 28.08
N GLY A 9 15.81 -6.44 28.40
CA GLY A 9 14.88 -5.87 27.42
C GLY A 9 15.54 -4.71 26.68
N LEU A 10 15.87 -4.91 25.41
CA LEU A 10 16.49 -3.88 24.56
C LEU A 10 15.40 -2.91 24.08
N VAL A 11 15.05 -1.95 24.94
CA VAL A 11 14.19 -0.81 24.59
C VAL A 11 15.01 0.11 23.69
N VAL A 12 14.86 -0.04 22.37
CA VAL A 12 15.33 0.97 21.42
C VAL A 12 14.41 2.17 21.56
N ALA A 13 14.92 3.19 22.24
CA ALA A 13 14.34 4.51 22.31
C ALA A 13 14.15 5.06 20.89
N LEU A 14 12.90 5.03 20.41
CA LEU A 14 12.44 5.79 19.26
C LEU A 14 12.66 7.27 19.58
N SER A 15 13.75 7.80 19.03
CA SER A 15 14.03 9.22 19.02
C SER A 15 12.97 9.87 18.15
N VAL A 16 12.03 10.53 18.84
CA VAL A 16 11.03 11.45 18.33
C VAL A 16 11.75 12.52 17.50
N SER A 17 11.93 12.24 16.21
CA SER A 17 12.17 13.27 15.21
C SER A 17 10.79 13.67 14.74
N SER A 18 10.33 14.77 15.34
CA SER A 18 9.09 15.47 15.06
C SER A 18 8.73 15.42 13.59
N PHE A 19 7.78 14.54 13.25
CA PHE A 19 6.87 14.83 12.16
C PHE A 19 6.13 16.09 12.61
N THR A 20 6.61 17.24 12.16
CA THR A 20 5.79 18.44 12.15
C THR A 20 4.58 18.06 11.32
N GLY A 21 3.46 17.85 12.01
CA GLY A 21 2.19 17.59 11.38
C GLY A 21 1.88 18.77 10.48
N CYS A 22 2.10 18.60 9.18
CA CYS A 22 1.42 19.42 8.20
C CYS A 22 -0.07 19.12 8.40
N SER A 23 -0.72 20.03 9.12
CA SER A 23 -2.17 20.11 9.22
C SER A 23 -2.72 20.17 7.79
N PHE A 24 -3.14 19.03 7.27
CA PHE A 24 -3.98 18.96 6.09
C PHE A 24 -5.32 19.58 6.47
N ASN A 25 -5.42 20.89 6.30
CA ASN A 25 -6.68 21.61 6.25
C ASN A 25 -7.53 20.93 5.17
N SER A 26 -8.55 20.18 5.58
CA SER A 26 -9.47 19.40 4.73
C SER A 26 -10.44 20.31 3.96
N LYS A 27 -9.92 21.32 3.28
CA LYS A 27 -10.65 22.03 2.25
C LYS A 27 -10.46 21.25 0.97
N THR A 28 -11.39 20.33 0.67
CA THR A 28 -11.47 19.70 -0.65
C THR A 28 -11.41 20.81 -1.70
N PRO A 29 -10.43 20.80 -2.62
CA PRO A 29 -10.32 21.84 -3.63
C PRO A 29 -11.62 21.96 -4.42
N VAL A 30 -11.94 23.14 -4.96
CA VAL A 30 -13.21 23.43 -5.67
C VAL A 30 -13.52 22.37 -6.72
N ILE A 31 -12.49 21.85 -7.40
CA ILE A 31 -12.57 20.75 -8.36
C ILE A 31 -13.13 19.48 -7.71
N GLY A 32 -12.64 19.11 -6.52
CA GLY A 32 -13.12 17.96 -5.75
C GLY A 32 -14.61 18.06 -5.41
N LYS A 33 -15.11 19.26 -5.07
CA LYS A 33 -16.56 19.47 -4.88
C LYS A 33 -17.37 19.34 -6.17
N ILE A 34 -16.83 19.81 -7.30
CA ILE A 34 -17.47 19.70 -8.62
C ILE A 34 -17.55 18.23 -9.05
N VAL A 35 -16.54 17.40 -8.75
CA VAL A 35 -16.57 15.95 -8.98
C VAL A 35 -17.27 15.15 -7.87
N GLY A 36 -17.84 15.83 -6.87
CA GLY A 36 -18.68 15.23 -5.83
C GLY A 36 -17.93 14.58 -4.66
N LEU A 37 -16.68 14.96 -4.39
CA LEU A 37 -15.89 14.46 -3.26
C LEU A 37 -16.22 15.19 -1.95
N GLY A 38 -16.45 14.41 -0.89
CA GLY A 38 -16.56 14.86 0.49
C GLY A 38 -15.23 15.35 1.10
N SER A 39 -15.29 15.96 2.29
CA SER A 39 -14.12 16.53 2.99
C SER A 39 -13.11 15.49 3.49
N SER A 40 -13.55 14.24 3.64
CA SER A 40 -12.71 13.10 4.06
C SER A 40 -12.49 12.09 2.94
N GLU A 41 -12.90 12.39 1.70
CA GLU A 41 -12.75 11.50 0.56
C GLU A 41 -11.46 11.83 -0.19
N MET A 42 -10.59 10.83 -0.36
CA MET A 42 -9.35 10.95 -1.12
C MET A 42 -9.62 10.88 -2.62
N PHE A 43 -10.50 9.97 -3.02
CA PHE A 43 -11.03 9.85 -4.38
C PHE A 43 -12.30 8.98 -4.38
N LYS A 44 -13.01 8.98 -5.51
CA LYS A 44 -14.20 8.17 -5.76
C LYS A 44 -14.15 7.60 -7.17
N ILE A 45 -14.46 6.31 -7.30
CA ILE A 45 -14.56 5.59 -8.57
C ILE A 45 -15.91 4.89 -8.58
N ASP A 46 -16.80 5.31 -9.48
CA ASP A 46 -18.20 4.91 -9.51
C ASP A 46 -18.91 5.08 -8.16
N LYS A 47 -19.06 3.98 -7.42
CA LYS A 47 -19.70 3.90 -6.10
C LYS A 47 -18.69 3.67 -4.98
N GLU A 48 -17.46 3.27 -5.30
CA GLU A 48 -16.43 3.01 -4.32
C GLU A 48 -15.71 4.31 -3.95
N VAL A 49 -15.61 4.57 -2.66
CA VAL A 49 -15.02 5.79 -2.11
C VAL A 49 -13.83 5.40 -1.27
N CYS A 50 -12.66 5.91 -1.61
CA CYS A 50 -11.49 5.80 -0.74
C CYS A 50 -11.46 7.03 0.16
N SER A 51 -11.60 6.80 1.46
CA SER A 51 -11.45 7.82 2.49
C SER A 51 -9.99 8.17 2.73
N LYS A 52 -9.76 9.34 3.32
CA LYS A 52 -8.44 9.75 3.82
C LYS A 52 -7.89 8.74 4.81
N GLN A 53 -8.74 8.18 5.67
CA GLN A 53 -8.38 7.18 6.69
C GLN A 53 -7.83 5.91 6.04
N GLU A 54 -8.52 5.39 5.02
CA GLU A 54 -8.07 4.22 4.26
C GLU A 54 -6.73 4.47 3.56
N TYR A 55 -6.57 5.64 2.93
CA TYR A 55 -5.28 6.05 2.36
C TYR A 55 -4.16 6.12 3.41
N MET A 56 -4.44 6.69 4.58
CA MET A 56 -3.45 6.84 5.66
C MET A 56 -3.04 5.50 6.26
N LEU A 57 -3.94 4.51 6.34
CA LEU A 57 -3.61 3.13 6.75
C LEU A 57 -2.55 2.52 5.83
N VAL A 58 -2.79 2.55 4.52
CA VAL A 58 -1.86 1.97 3.52
C VAL A 58 -0.54 2.74 3.48
N LEU A 59 -0.59 4.08 3.58
CA LEU A 59 0.62 4.91 3.60
C LEU A 59 1.49 4.62 4.83
N MET A 60 0.86 4.50 6.01
CA MET A 60 1.55 4.17 7.25
C MET A 60 2.23 2.81 7.17
N ASP A 61 1.52 1.79 6.68
CA ASP A 61 2.05 0.44 6.53
C ASP A 61 3.21 0.42 5.53
N THR A 62 3.04 1.06 4.37
CA THR A 62 4.10 1.21 3.34
C THR A 62 5.33 1.92 3.92
N ALA A 63 5.16 2.98 4.69
CA ALA A 63 6.26 3.67 5.35
C ALA A 63 6.96 2.78 6.39
N GLY A 64 6.21 1.89 7.07
CA GLY A 64 6.74 0.85 7.95
C GLY A 64 7.62 -0.15 7.19
N THR A 65 7.15 -0.65 6.04
CA THR A 65 7.91 -1.55 5.16
C THR A 65 9.21 -0.91 4.70
N TYR A 66 9.18 0.34 4.20
CA TYR A 66 10.40 1.07 3.84
C TYR A 66 11.36 1.18 5.02
N LYS A 67 10.88 1.52 6.21
CA LYS A 67 11.75 1.57 7.40
C LYS A 67 12.38 0.20 7.68
N ALA A 68 11.63 -0.89 7.59
CA ALA A 68 12.17 -2.23 7.81
C ALA A 68 13.24 -2.59 6.76
N ASP A 69 12.95 -2.38 5.48
CA ASP A 69 13.81 -2.74 4.36
C ASP A 69 15.13 -1.94 4.35
N PHE A 70 15.10 -0.69 4.80
CA PHE A 70 16.28 0.19 4.88
C PHE A 70 16.98 0.19 6.24
N GLY A 71 16.72 -0.82 7.10
CA GLY A 71 17.46 -0.98 8.37
C GLY A 71 17.06 0.01 9.47
N GLY A 72 15.81 0.48 9.46
CA GLY A 72 15.18 1.29 10.50
C GLY A 72 15.23 2.80 10.26
N LYS A 73 15.98 3.29 9.27
CA LYS A 73 16.10 4.72 8.96
C LYS A 73 15.89 4.96 7.48
N VAL A 74 15.05 5.96 7.17
CA VAL A 74 14.75 6.39 5.80
C VAL A 74 14.88 7.90 5.76
N ASP A 75 15.67 8.42 4.81
CA ASP A 75 15.68 9.85 4.50
C ASP A 75 14.53 10.18 3.55
N TRP A 76 13.40 10.57 4.12
CA TRP A 76 12.19 10.92 3.38
C TRP A 76 12.36 12.19 2.52
N ASN A 77 13.36 13.02 2.80
CA ASN A 77 13.69 14.23 2.04
C ASN A 77 14.68 13.98 0.90
N ALA A 78 15.22 12.75 0.80
CA ALA A 78 16.09 12.38 -0.30
C ALA A 78 15.37 12.65 -1.63
N LYS A 79 16.07 13.32 -2.56
CA LYS A 79 15.54 13.60 -3.88
C LYS A 79 15.57 12.35 -4.75
N VAL A 80 14.42 11.98 -5.30
CA VAL A 80 14.31 10.92 -6.32
C VAL A 80 14.31 11.51 -7.74
N SER A 81 14.01 12.80 -7.87
CA SER A 81 14.18 13.62 -9.07
C SER A 81 14.31 15.09 -8.68
N ASP A 82 14.55 15.98 -9.65
CA ASP A 82 14.79 17.41 -9.40
C ASP A 82 13.70 18.08 -8.54
N ASN A 83 12.44 17.65 -8.73
CA ASN A 83 11.25 18.22 -8.12
C ASN A 83 10.47 17.26 -7.20
N GLN A 84 11.05 16.11 -6.83
CA GLN A 84 10.34 15.10 -6.05
C GLN A 84 11.23 14.50 -4.96
N THR A 85 10.70 14.45 -3.74
CA THR A 85 11.31 13.74 -2.61
C THR A 85 10.80 12.31 -2.55
N LEU A 86 11.52 11.45 -1.84
CA LEU A 86 11.07 10.07 -1.58
C LEU A 86 9.68 10.06 -0.92
N GLN A 87 9.41 10.99 0.02
CA GLN A 87 8.10 11.11 0.64
C GLN A 87 6.98 11.36 -0.38
N SER A 88 7.13 12.38 -1.23
CA SER A 88 6.07 12.73 -2.19
C SER A 88 5.91 11.66 -3.27
N TYR A 89 6.99 10.97 -3.63
CA TYR A 89 6.96 9.81 -4.50
C TYR A 89 6.18 8.65 -3.89
N VAL A 90 6.49 8.23 -2.66
CA VAL A 90 5.79 7.11 -2.00
C VAL A 90 4.31 7.44 -1.78
N MET A 91 3.99 8.65 -1.34
CA MET A 91 2.59 9.10 -1.21
C MET A 91 1.82 9.00 -2.54
N GLN A 92 2.44 9.44 -3.62
CA GLN A 92 1.84 9.33 -4.95
C GLN A 92 1.66 7.87 -5.37
N LYS A 93 2.65 7.01 -5.15
CA LYS A 93 2.56 5.58 -5.49
C LYS A 93 1.49 4.85 -4.70
N VAL A 94 1.41 5.09 -3.39
CA VAL A 94 0.31 4.56 -2.56
C VAL A 94 -1.04 5.00 -3.11
N LYS A 95 -1.20 6.27 -3.52
CA LYS A 95 -2.45 6.74 -4.13
C LYS A 95 -2.76 6.01 -5.43
N GLU A 96 -1.78 5.88 -6.33
CA GLU A 96 -1.91 5.17 -7.61
C GLU A 96 -2.34 3.71 -7.38
N ASP A 97 -1.67 3.00 -6.47
CA ASP A 97 -1.92 1.59 -6.18
C ASP A 97 -3.33 1.37 -5.61
N ILE A 98 -3.77 2.19 -4.64
CA ILE A 98 -5.13 2.09 -4.09
C ILE A 98 -6.17 2.44 -5.17
N THR A 99 -5.88 3.41 -6.05
CA THR A 99 -6.77 3.78 -7.16
C THR A 99 -6.99 2.59 -8.09
N VAL A 100 -5.93 1.85 -8.45
CA VAL A 100 -6.04 0.63 -9.26
C VAL A 100 -6.88 -0.43 -8.55
N LYS A 101 -6.64 -0.69 -7.25
CA LYS A 101 -7.44 -1.64 -6.47
C LYS A 101 -8.92 -1.26 -6.44
N TYR A 102 -9.23 0.00 -6.19
CA TYR A 102 -10.62 0.47 -6.14
C TYR A 102 -11.30 0.47 -7.52
N THR A 103 -10.52 0.64 -8.60
CA THR A 103 -11.02 0.49 -9.97
C THR A 103 -11.42 -0.97 -10.24
N LEU A 104 -10.56 -1.93 -9.88
CA LEU A 104 -10.90 -3.35 -10.01
C LEU A 104 -12.10 -3.71 -9.14
N ALA A 105 -12.15 -3.23 -7.90
CA ALA A 105 -13.29 -3.45 -7.00
C ALA A 105 -14.60 -2.90 -7.57
N SER A 106 -14.58 -1.71 -8.22
CA SER A 106 -15.80 -1.12 -8.80
C SER A 106 -16.38 -1.97 -9.95
N MET A 107 -15.53 -2.72 -10.66
CA MET A 107 -15.95 -3.64 -11.73
C MET A 107 -16.62 -4.91 -11.21
N ALA A 108 -16.52 -5.23 -9.92
CA ALA A 108 -17.00 -6.50 -9.37
C ALA A 108 -18.50 -6.71 -9.62
N LYS A 109 -19.32 -5.67 -9.42
CA LYS A 109 -20.78 -5.76 -9.62
C LYS A 109 -21.14 -6.07 -11.07
N GLU A 110 -20.51 -5.40 -12.03
CA GLU A 110 -20.77 -5.59 -13.47
C GLU A 110 -20.36 -6.97 -13.95
N ARG A 111 -19.38 -7.58 -13.28
CA ARG A 111 -18.89 -8.94 -13.55
C ARG A 111 -19.54 -10.03 -12.71
N ASN A 112 -20.58 -9.70 -11.94
CA ASN A 112 -21.26 -10.63 -11.02
C ASN A 112 -20.30 -11.29 -10.00
N ILE A 113 -19.22 -10.58 -9.64
CA ILE A 113 -18.27 -11.00 -8.62
C ILE A 113 -18.72 -10.38 -7.30
N SER A 114 -18.84 -11.22 -6.27
CA SER A 114 -19.22 -10.82 -4.93
C SER A 114 -18.45 -11.60 -3.88
N LEU A 115 -18.55 -11.12 -2.64
CA LEU A 115 -18.06 -11.84 -1.48
C LEU A 115 -19.12 -12.83 -1.01
N SER A 116 -18.71 -14.06 -0.74
CA SER A 116 -19.51 -15.02 -0.01
C SER A 116 -19.69 -14.60 1.45
N THR A 117 -20.60 -15.26 2.16
CA THR A 117 -20.79 -15.06 3.59
C THR A 117 -19.50 -15.37 4.38
N ASP A 118 -18.81 -16.44 3.99
CA ASP A 118 -17.57 -16.86 4.64
C ASP A 118 -16.43 -15.88 4.39
N GLU A 119 -16.27 -15.40 3.15
CA GLU A 119 -15.28 -14.37 2.79
C GLU A 119 -15.56 -13.07 3.54
N SER A 120 -16.83 -12.65 3.61
CA SER A 120 -17.23 -11.45 4.35
C SER A 120 -16.95 -11.58 5.85
N SER A 121 -17.19 -12.75 6.44
CA SER A 121 -16.90 -13.02 7.85
C SER A 121 -15.40 -13.00 8.12
N MET A 122 -14.62 -13.67 7.25
CA MET A 122 -13.16 -13.68 7.31
C MET A 122 -12.57 -12.26 7.23
N ILE A 123 -13.07 -11.43 6.30
CA ILE A 123 -12.65 -10.03 6.18
C ILE A 123 -12.88 -9.27 7.48
N LYS A 124 -14.05 -9.41 8.10
CA LYS A 124 -14.35 -8.76 9.39
C LYS A 124 -13.39 -9.20 10.48
N THR A 125 -13.13 -10.50 10.58
CA THR A 125 -12.16 -11.05 11.55
C THR A 125 -10.77 -10.47 11.31
N LYS A 126 -10.28 -10.47 10.06
CA LYS A 126 -8.95 -9.97 9.72
C LYS A 126 -8.80 -8.46 9.93
N ALA A 127 -9.83 -7.69 9.59
CA ALA A 127 -9.85 -6.26 9.84
C ALA A 127 -9.84 -5.95 11.35
N ALA A 128 -10.60 -6.70 12.16
CA ALA A 128 -10.58 -6.55 13.61
C ALA A 128 -9.22 -6.94 14.21
N GLU A 129 -8.59 -8.01 13.75
CA GLU A 129 -7.24 -8.42 14.15
C GLU A 129 -6.21 -7.32 13.86
N TYR A 130 -6.20 -6.79 12.63
CA TYR A 130 -5.31 -5.71 12.22
C TYR A 130 -5.56 -4.41 13.01
N TYR A 131 -6.82 -4.00 13.15
CA TYR A 131 -7.16 -2.79 13.91
C TYR A 131 -6.76 -2.91 15.39
N LYS A 132 -6.82 -4.12 15.95
CA LYS A 132 -6.36 -4.40 17.32
C LYS A 132 -4.83 -4.36 17.44
N SER A 133 -4.09 -4.72 16.40
CA SER A 133 -2.62 -4.64 16.42
C SER A 133 -2.07 -3.21 16.35
N LEU A 134 -2.85 -2.26 15.83
CA LEU A 134 -2.45 -0.85 15.80
C LEU A 134 -2.30 -0.28 17.22
N THR A 135 -1.18 0.39 17.46
CA THR A 135 -0.92 1.19 18.65
C THR A 135 -1.83 2.42 18.72
N SER A 136 -1.95 3.03 19.89
CA SER A 136 -2.72 4.27 20.06
C SER A 136 -2.20 5.40 19.17
N GLN A 137 -0.87 5.52 19.00
CA GLN A 137 -0.27 6.54 18.13
C GLN A 137 -0.58 6.30 16.65
N GLU A 138 -0.59 5.04 16.19
CA GLU A 138 -0.94 4.68 14.82
C GLU A 138 -2.43 4.94 14.52
N LYS A 139 -3.31 4.66 15.49
CA LYS A 139 -4.74 5.00 15.39
C LYS A 139 -4.96 6.50 15.32
N GLU A 140 -4.24 7.27 16.13
CA GLU A 140 -4.30 8.73 16.10
C GLU A 140 -3.75 9.30 14.78
N TYR A 141 -2.62 8.77 14.32
CA TYR A 141 -1.97 9.19 13.07
C TYR A 141 -2.86 8.96 11.84
N THR A 142 -3.50 7.80 11.77
CA THR A 142 -4.37 7.44 10.63
C THR A 142 -5.78 8.00 10.77
N GLY A 143 -6.26 8.19 12.00
CA GLY A 143 -7.64 8.54 12.30
C GLY A 143 -8.66 7.50 11.85
N ALA A 144 -8.20 6.27 11.57
CA ALA A 144 -9.02 5.20 11.04
C ALA A 144 -9.81 4.51 12.15
N SER A 145 -11.04 4.09 11.84
CA SER A 145 -11.83 3.17 12.65
C SER A 145 -11.70 1.74 12.16
N GLN A 146 -12.25 0.77 12.90
CA GLN A 146 -12.30 -0.62 12.44
C GLN A 146 -13.09 -0.74 11.13
N GLU A 147 -14.16 0.03 10.96
CA GLU A 147 -14.97 0.05 9.75
C GLU A 147 -14.17 0.50 8.52
N ASN A 148 -13.22 1.44 8.69
CA ASN A 148 -12.30 1.81 7.61
C ASN A 148 -11.40 0.65 7.22
N VAL A 149 -10.89 -0.12 8.19
CA VAL A 149 -10.08 -1.32 7.90
C VAL A 149 -10.92 -2.38 7.18
N GLU A 150 -12.16 -2.61 7.64
CA GLU A 150 -13.08 -3.57 7.00
C GLU A 150 -13.39 -3.19 5.55
N SER A 151 -13.66 -1.90 5.30
CA SER A 151 -13.89 -1.36 3.95
C SER A 151 -12.68 -1.53 3.04
N LEU A 152 -11.48 -1.21 3.55
CA LEU A 152 -10.23 -1.39 2.81
C LEU A 152 -10.01 -2.86 2.42
N TYR A 153 -10.13 -3.78 3.38
CA TYR A 153 -9.97 -5.22 3.14
C TYR A 153 -11.00 -5.75 2.15
N LYS A 154 -12.26 -5.34 2.27
CA LYS A 154 -13.33 -5.70 1.34
C LYS A 154 -12.97 -5.32 -0.10
N ASN A 155 -12.54 -4.06 -0.31
CA ASN A 155 -12.21 -3.57 -1.64
C ASN A 155 -10.97 -4.24 -2.22
N TYR A 156 -9.95 -4.52 -1.40
CA TYR A 156 -8.78 -5.28 -1.84
C TYR A 156 -9.15 -6.71 -2.24
N TYR A 157 -9.97 -7.40 -1.45
CA TYR A 157 -10.39 -8.77 -1.76
C TYR A 157 -11.24 -8.83 -3.04
N LEU A 158 -12.16 -7.89 -3.24
CA LEU A 158 -12.93 -7.79 -4.48
C LEU A 158 -12.03 -7.51 -5.68
N ALA A 159 -11.05 -6.62 -5.52
CA ALA A 159 -10.08 -6.31 -6.57
C ALA A 159 -9.29 -7.54 -7.00
N ASP A 160 -8.84 -8.36 -6.05
CA ASP A 160 -8.09 -9.58 -6.33
C ASP A 160 -8.97 -10.60 -7.07
N LYS A 161 -10.23 -10.81 -6.63
CA LYS A 161 -11.17 -11.69 -7.37
C LYS A 161 -11.44 -11.21 -8.79
N VAL A 162 -11.58 -9.90 -8.99
CA VAL A 162 -11.77 -9.32 -10.33
C VAL A 162 -10.51 -9.51 -11.18
N TYR A 163 -9.33 -9.27 -10.61
CA TYR A 163 -8.07 -9.50 -11.29
C TYR A 163 -7.92 -10.96 -11.73
N ASP A 164 -8.18 -11.92 -10.84
CA ASP A 164 -8.08 -13.35 -11.15
C ASP A 164 -9.04 -13.76 -12.27
N ALA A 165 -10.26 -13.24 -12.27
CA ALA A 165 -11.22 -13.46 -13.35
C ALA A 165 -10.74 -12.89 -14.69
N LEU A 166 -10.17 -11.67 -14.69
CA LEU A 166 -9.62 -11.03 -15.88
C LEU A 166 -8.38 -11.78 -16.40
N ALA A 167 -7.51 -12.25 -15.52
CA ALA A 167 -6.33 -13.01 -15.88
C ALA A 167 -6.71 -14.36 -16.52
N ALA A 168 -7.68 -15.07 -15.93
CA ALA A 168 -8.18 -16.32 -16.49
C ALA A 168 -8.82 -16.14 -17.89
N GLU A 169 -9.53 -15.02 -18.12
CA GLU A 169 -10.05 -14.67 -19.44
C GLU A 169 -8.95 -14.39 -20.48
N ALA A 170 -7.81 -13.82 -20.04
CA ALA A 170 -6.67 -13.53 -20.90
C ALA A 170 -5.90 -14.81 -21.25
N ASP A 171 -5.62 -15.67 -20.27
CA ASP A 171 -4.94 -16.95 -20.49
C ASP A 171 -5.70 -17.85 -21.46
N ALA A 172 -7.04 -17.88 -21.36
CA ALA A 172 -7.89 -18.62 -22.29
C ALA A 172 -7.85 -18.08 -23.74
N LYS A 173 -7.29 -16.88 -23.97
CA LYS A 173 -7.22 -16.23 -25.29
C LYS A 173 -5.83 -16.26 -25.91
N ILE A 174 -4.81 -16.79 -25.22
CA ILE A 174 -3.44 -16.90 -25.78
C ILE A 174 -3.42 -17.98 -26.86
N SER A 175 -2.98 -17.62 -28.07
CA SER A 175 -2.81 -18.56 -29.18
C SER A 175 -1.51 -19.37 -29.06
N ASP A 176 -1.46 -20.56 -29.67
CA ASP A 176 -0.25 -21.41 -29.71
C ASP A 176 0.97 -20.68 -30.31
N GLU A 177 0.75 -19.69 -31.18
CA GLU A 177 1.80 -18.82 -31.72
C GLU A 177 2.45 -17.91 -30.65
N GLU A 178 1.69 -17.36 -29.72
CA GLU A 178 2.18 -16.45 -28.67
C GLU A 178 2.84 -17.20 -27.50
N ALA A 179 2.46 -18.45 -27.26
CA ALA A 179 3.06 -19.30 -26.23
C ALA A 179 4.51 -19.75 -26.54
N ARG A 180 4.97 -19.64 -27.80
CA ARG A 180 6.29 -20.12 -28.26
C ARG A 180 7.45 -19.11 -28.06
N VAL A 181 7.37 -18.20 -27.09
CA VAL A 181 8.42 -17.21 -26.84
C VAL A 181 9.15 -17.48 -25.53
N MET A 182 10.40 -17.95 -25.60
CA MET A 182 11.32 -17.98 -24.45
C MET A 182 12.07 -16.65 -24.34
N LYS A 183 11.89 -15.92 -23.23
CA LYS A 183 12.74 -14.79 -22.84
C LYS A 183 13.77 -15.26 -21.80
N ILE A 184 15.05 -15.20 -22.15
CA ILE A 184 16.16 -15.49 -21.23
C ILE A 184 16.77 -14.17 -20.76
N GLN A 185 16.80 -13.97 -19.44
CA GLN A 185 17.63 -12.95 -18.80
C GLN A 185 18.75 -13.63 -18.03
N TYR A 186 20.00 -13.19 -18.21
CA TYR A 186 21.14 -13.69 -17.44
C TYR A 186 22.02 -12.54 -16.96
N ILE A 187 22.61 -12.70 -15.78
CA ILE A 187 23.61 -11.80 -15.23
C ILE A 187 24.95 -12.52 -15.31
N ARG A 188 25.88 -11.97 -16.09
CA ARG A 188 27.25 -12.47 -16.17
C ARG A 188 28.13 -11.68 -15.19
N MET A 189 28.54 -12.31 -14.10
CA MET A 189 29.55 -11.75 -13.21
C MET A 189 30.94 -12.20 -13.68
N ASN A 190 31.85 -11.25 -13.88
CA ASN A 190 33.24 -11.52 -14.21
C ASN A 190 34.08 -11.43 -12.93
N THR A 191 34.79 -12.50 -12.57
CA THR A 191 35.55 -12.60 -11.30
C THR A 191 36.93 -11.96 -11.35
N ASP A 192 37.35 -11.44 -12.51
CA ASP A 192 38.76 -11.11 -12.74
C ASP A 192 39.09 -9.61 -12.64
N ASN A 193 38.13 -8.72 -12.37
CA ASN A 193 38.39 -7.27 -12.32
C ASN A 193 37.67 -6.56 -11.16
N THR A 194 38.44 -5.99 -10.23
CA THR A 194 38.00 -5.11 -9.12
C THR A 194 37.87 -3.64 -9.55
N LYS A 195 37.24 -3.36 -10.70
CA LYS A 195 36.90 -1.98 -11.12
C LYS A 195 35.45 -1.90 -11.57
N GLU A 196 34.77 -0.84 -11.15
CA GLU A 196 33.36 -0.57 -11.45
C GLU A 196 33.16 -0.34 -12.96
N ASP A 197 32.47 -1.27 -13.62
CA ASP A 197 31.99 -1.08 -14.99
C ASP A 197 30.57 -0.48 -14.98
N LYS A 198 30.37 0.58 -15.78
CA LYS A 198 29.05 1.17 -16.02
C LYS A 198 28.20 0.21 -16.84
N ILE A 199 27.02 -0.12 -16.32
CA ILE A 199 26.02 -0.96 -16.99
C ILE A 199 25.64 -0.31 -18.33
N LYS A 200 25.87 -1.04 -19.44
CA LYS A 200 25.31 -0.70 -20.75
C LYS A 200 24.10 -1.58 -21.01
N SER A 201 22.95 -0.95 -21.20
CA SER A 201 21.76 -1.61 -21.77
C SER A 201 21.91 -1.66 -23.29
N THR A 202 21.62 -2.81 -23.91
CA THR A 202 21.24 -2.89 -25.32
C THR A 202 19.71 -2.93 -25.39
#